data_AF-A0A2G4I7W7-F1
#
_entry.id   AF-A0A2G4I7W7-F1
#
_cell.length_a   1.000
_cell.length_b   1.000
_cell.length_c   1.000
_cell.angle_alpha   90.00
_cell.angle_beta   90.00
_cell.angle_gamma   90.00
#
_symmetry.space_group_name_H-M   'P 1'
#
loop_
_entity.id
_entity.type
_entity.pdbx_description
1 polymer ?
#
loop_
_entity_poly.entity_id
_entity_poly.type
_entity_poly.pdbx_seq_one_letter_code
_entity_poly.pdbx_strand_id
1 'polypeptide(L)'
;MIAGSLTKAWTIAVVITHLLISGALIALAISAHTVGKPTWWLASQTSGPLSILLIVPFLAPAAVIVTVVRASRFAALAGLLATAILAATSVVDVSRSPGIALGEAILAGCTALTTIAAIAGRRRSVVSGF
;
A
#
# COMPACT_ATOMS: atom_id res chain seq x y z
N MET A 1 -11.53 -24.38 -6.30
CA MET A 1 -11.10 -23.25 -5.45
C MET A 1 -10.65 -23.81 -4.12
N ILE A 2 -9.53 -23.35 -3.57
CA ILE A 2 -9.08 -23.77 -2.23
C ILE A 2 -9.90 -22.98 -1.20
N ALA A 3 -10.44 -23.62 -0.18
CA ALA A 3 -11.20 -22.94 0.87
C ALA A 3 -10.40 -21.76 1.45
N GLY A 4 -11.02 -20.57 1.53
CA GLY A 4 -10.40 -19.35 2.04
C GLY A 4 -9.62 -18.49 1.01
N SER A 5 -9.65 -18.81 -0.28
CA SER A 5 -9.12 -17.92 -1.34
C SER A 5 -10.09 -16.78 -1.71
N LEU A 6 -9.55 -15.64 -2.14
CA LEU A 6 -10.35 -14.56 -2.76
C LEU A 6 -10.97 -15.03 -4.08
N THR A 7 -12.18 -14.55 -4.39
CA THR A 7 -12.77 -14.73 -5.73
C THR A 7 -12.00 -13.90 -6.76
N LYS A 8 -12.08 -14.27 -8.05
CA LYS A 8 -11.37 -13.58 -9.13
C LYS A 8 -11.70 -12.07 -9.17
N ALA A 9 -12.97 -11.70 -8.97
CA ALA A 9 -13.40 -10.31 -8.93
C ALA A 9 -12.76 -9.54 -7.77
N TRP A 10 -12.70 -10.15 -6.58
CA TRP A 10 -12.05 -9.54 -5.41
C TRP A 10 -10.54 -9.42 -5.57
N THR A 11 -9.88 -10.42 -6.18
CA THR A 11 -8.46 -10.33 -6.54
C THR A 11 -8.21 -9.12 -7.43
N ILE A 12 -9.01 -8.93 -8.49
CA ILE A 12 -8.88 -7.79 -9.40
C ILE A 12 -9.09 -6.46 -8.66
N ALA A 13 -10.13 -6.36 -7.84
CA ALA A 13 -10.40 -5.15 -7.06
C ALA A 13 -9.21 -4.76 -6.17
N VAL A 14 -8.65 -5.73 -5.44
CA VAL A 14 -7.49 -5.50 -4.57
C VAL A 14 -6.27 -5.09 -5.38
N VAL A 15 -6.01 -5.73 -6.53
CA VAL A 15 -4.89 -5.35 -7.42
C VAL A 15 -5.06 -3.91 -7.92
N ILE A 16 -6.23 -3.54 -8.43
CA ILE A 16 -6.50 -2.19 -8.92
C ILE A 16 -6.29 -1.16 -7.80
N THR A 17 -6.80 -1.42 -6.60
CA THR A 17 -6.61 -0.49 -5.47
C THR A 17 -5.14 -0.29 -5.12
N HIS A 18 -4.32 -1.33 -5.12
CA HIS A 18 -2.89 -1.20 -4.81
C HIS A 18 -2.08 -0.57 -5.95
N LEU A 19 -2.52 -0.70 -7.21
CA LEU A 19 -1.98 0.08 -8.32
C LEU A 19 -2.29 1.58 -8.16
N LEU A 20 -3.51 1.92 -7.75
CA LEU A 20 -3.90 3.31 -7.47
C LEU A 20 -3.12 3.90 -6.28
N ILE A 21 -2.91 3.13 -5.21
CA ILE A 21 -2.06 3.52 -4.07
C ILE A 21 -0.64 3.78 -4.54
N SER A 22 -0.09 2.92 -5.41
CA SER A 22 1.25 3.13 -5.99
C SER A 22 1.32 4.43 -6.80
N GLY A 23 0.30 4.71 -7.62
CA GLY A 23 0.20 5.98 -8.36
C GLY A 23 0.12 7.20 -7.42
N ALA A 24 -0.62 7.10 -6.33
CA ALA A 24 -0.71 8.17 -5.33
C ALA A 24 0.63 8.41 -4.61
N LEU A 25 1.40 7.36 -4.31
CA LEU A 25 2.76 7.50 -3.78
C LEU A 25 3.69 8.26 -4.75
N ILE A 26 3.58 8.01 -6.05
CA ILE A 26 4.33 8.76 -7.07
C ILE A 26 3.93 10.24 -7.04
N ALA A 27 2.62 10.54 -6.98
CA ALA A 27 2.14 11.91 -6.90
C ALA A 27 2.63 12.63 -5.63
N LEU A 28 2.65 11.95 -4.48
CA LEU A 28 3.22 12.47 -3.23
C LEU A 28 4.73 12.71 -3.36
N ALA A 29 5.47 11.80 -4.01
CA ALA A 29 6.90 11.98 -4.23
C ALA A 29 7.21 13.22 -5.06
N ILE A 30 6.49 13.40 -6.17
CA ILE A 30 6.63 14.59 -7.02
C ILE A 30 6.27 15.85 -6.21
N SER A 31 5.19 15.81 -5.43
CA SER A 31 4.76 16.93 -4.58
C SER A 31 5.80 17.27 -3.49
N ALA A 32 6.41 16.26 -2.86
CA ALA A 32 7.46 16.45 -1.87
C ALA A 32 8.70 17.12 -2.48
N HIS A 33 9.06 16.73 -3.71
CA HIS A 33 10.14 17.35 -4.47
C HIS A 33 9.83 18.79 -4.88
N THR A 34 8.63 19.08 -5.39
CA THR A 34 8.26 20.43 -5.83
C THR A 34 8.15 21.42 -4.68
N VAL A 35 7.72 20.97 -3.49
CA VAL A 35 7.63 21.79 -2.27
C VAL A 35 9.00 21.94 -1.57
N GLY A 36 10.02 21.21 -2.03
CA GLY A 36 11.37 21.26 -1.44
C GLY A 36 11.47 20.62 -0.06
N LYS A 37 10.51 19.76 0.32
CA LYS A 37 10.47 19.02 1.58
C LYS A 37 10.50 17.52 1.31
N PRO A 38 11.67 16.97 0.90
CA PRO A 38 11.78 15.55 0.56
C PRO A 38 11.47 14.68 1.78
N THR A 39 10.72 13.60 1.56
CA THR A 39 10.45 12.57 2.57
C THR A 39 11.74 11.83 2.93
N TRP A 40 11.73 11.07 4.03
CA TRP A 40 12.93 10.33 4.46
C TRP A 40 13.42 9.29 3.45
N TRP A 41 12.51 8.80 2.60
CA TRP A 41 12.78 7.79 1.58
C TRP A 41 13.12 8.40 0.20
N LEU A 42 12.93 9.71 0.02
CA LEU A 42 13.40 10.45 -1.15
C LEU A 42 14.82 10.99 -0.88
N ALA A 43 15.67 10.95 -1.90
CA ALA A 43 16.98 11.58 -1.81
C ALA A 43 16.81 13.09 -1.64
N SER A 44 17.54 13.69 -0.70
CA SER A 44 17.74 15.14 -0.66
C SER A 44 18.28 15.60 -2.02
N GLN A 45 18.00 16.83 -2.45
CA GLN A 45 18.60 17.40 -3.68
C GLN A 45 20.15 17.36 -3.69
N THR A 46 20.76 17.19 -2.51
CA THR A 46 22.22 17.07 -2.31
C THR A 46 22.74 15.64 -2.38
N SER A 47 21.88 14.63 -2.30
CA SER A 47 22.20 13.22 -2.35
C SER A 47 21.77 12.71 -3.72
N GLY A 48 22.66 12.10 -4.50
CA GLY A 48 22.43 11.78 -5.91
C GLY A 48 21.09 11.06 -6.23
N PRO A 49 20.69 11.03 -7.51
CA PRO A 49 19.31 10.75 -7.97
C PRO A 49 18.77 9.34 -7.66
N LEU A 50 19.56 8.42 -7.11
CA LEU A 50 19.20 7.02 -6.88
C LEU A 50 19.47 6.61 -5.42
N SER A 51 18.56 6.98 -4.51
CA SER A 51 18.55 6.41 -3.17
C SER A 51 17.76 5.09 -3.19
N ILE A 52 18.38 3.99 -2.73
CA ILE A 52 17.72 2.67 -2.57
C ILE A 52 16.44 2.77 -1.73
N LEU A 53 16.35 3.76 -0.83
CA LEU A 53 15.18 3.99 0.02
C LEU A 53 13.93 4.40 -0.78
N LEU A 54 14.07 4.84 -2.04
CA LEU A 54 12.97 5.29 -2.89
C LEU A 54 11.89 4.21 -3.10
N ILE A 55 12.29 2.94 -3.02
CA ILE A 55 11.42 1.79 -3.30
C ILE A 55 10.62 1.38 -2.05
N VAL A 56 11.04 1.79 -0.85
CA VAL A 56 10.47 1.29 0.42
C VAL A 56 8.95 1.43 0.50
N PRO A 57 8.32 2.58 0.24
CA PRO A 57 6.87 2.69 0.32
C PRO A 57 6.15 1.90 -0.78
N PHE A 58 6.82 1.61 -1.91
CA PHE A 58 6.29 0.80 -3.00
C PHE A 58 6.32 -0.71 -2.70
N LEU A 59 7.14 -1.15 -1.74
CA LEU A 59 7.15 -2.55 -1.31
C LEU A 59 5.80 -2.95 -0.70
N ALA A 60 5.11 -2.04 -0.01
CA ALA A 60 3.81 -2.29 0.57
C ALA A 60 2.75 -2.70 -0.48
N PRO A 61 2.43 -1.88 -1.50
CA PRO A 61 1.48 -2.28 -2.53
C PRO A 61 1.96 -3.45 -3.39
N ALA A 62 3.26 -3.53 -3.69
CA ALA A 62 3.81 -4.66 -4.45
C ALA A 62 3.62 -6.00 -3.73
N ALA A 63 3.90 -6.05 -2.42
CA ALA A 63 3.74 -7.25 -1.60
C ALA A 63 2.28 -7.73 -1.59
N VAL A 64 1.31 -6.81 -1.50
CA VAL A 64 -0.11 -7.18 -1.53
C VAL A 64 -0.51 -7.73 -2.89
N ILE A 65 -0.10 -7.09 -3.99
CA ILE A 65 -0.40 -7.55 -5.35
C ILE A 65 0.14 -8.98 -5.56
N VAL A 66 1.42 -9.20 -5.26
CA VAL A 66 2.06 -10.51 -5.42
C VAL A 66 1.35 -11.56 -4.57
N THR A 67 1.03 -11.23 -3.31
CA THR A 67 0.36 -12.16 -2.40
C THR A 67 -1.04 -12.50 -2.87
N VAL A 68 -1.83 -11.53 -3.32
CA VAL A 68 -3.21 -11.75 -3.76
C VAL A 68 -3.26 -12.56 -5.05
N VAL A 69 -2.30 -12.38 -5.96
CA VAL A 69 -2.20 -13.14 -7.21
C VAL A 69 -1.70 -14.56 -6.99
N ARG A 70 -0.67 -14.76 -6.16
CA ARG A 70 -0.01 -16.07 -6.00
C ARG A 70 -0.52 -16.90 -4.82
N ALA A 71 -0.97 -16.26 -3.75
CA ALA A 71 -1.28 -16.89 -2.48
C ALA A 71 -2.40 -16.15 -1.72
N SER A 72 -3.55 -15.96 -2.36
CA SER A 72 -4.68 -15.15 -1.86
C SER A 72 -5.19 -15.52 -0.45
N ARG A 73 -4.88 -16.72 0.04
CA ARG A 73 -5.08 -17.12 1.46
C ARG A 73 -4.40 -16.16 2.45
N PHE A 74 -3.23 -15.63 2.10
CA PHE A 74 -2.45 -14.71 2.94
C PHE A 74 -2.75 -13.23 2.67
N ALA A 75 -3.76 -12.90 1.86
CA ALA A 75 -4.08 -11.52 1.50
C ALA A 75 -4.32 -10.61 2.71
N ALA A 76 -4.95 -11.12 3.78
CA ALA A 76 -5.14 -10.36 5.01
C ALA A 76 -3.83 -10.03 5.74
N LEU A 77 -2.91 -11.00 5.81
CA LEU A 77 -1.61 -10.78 6.44
C LEU A 77 -0.78 -9.78 5.63
N ALA A 78 -0.75 -9.93 4.30
CA ALA A 78 -0.06 -8.98 3.42
C ALA A 78 -0.65 -7.57 3.52
N GLY A 79 -1.98 -7.45 3.56
CA GLY A 79 -2.66 -6.18 3.74
C GLY A 79 -2.33 -5.49 5.07
N LEU A 80 -2.33 -6.26 6.18
CA LEU A 80 -1.92 -5.74 7.50
C LEU A 80 -0.47 -5.27 7.52
N LEU A 81 0.45 -6.05 6.94
CA LEU A 81 1.86 -5.66 6.83
C LEU A 81 2.02 -4.40 5.96
N ALA A 82 1.31 -4.30 4.84
CA ALA A 82 1.35 -3.12 3.97
C ALA A 82 0.80 -1.87 4.67
N THR A 83 -0.30 -1.99 5.41
CA THR A 83 -0.82 -0.90 6.25
C THR A 83 0.20 -0.48 7.30
N ALA A 84 0.83 -1.43 8.00
CA ALA A 84 1.84 -1.13 9.01
C ALA A 84 3.06 -0.40 8.44
N ILE A 85 3.53 -0.83 7.26
CA ILE A 85 4.63 -0.16 6.55
C ILE A 85 4.24 1.27 6.21
N LEU A 86 3.10 1.49 5.54
CA LEU A 86 2.67 2.84 5.15
C LEU A 86 2.42 3.76 6.34
N ALA A 87 1.85 3.24 7.43
CA ALA A 87 1.65 3.99 8.67
C ALA A 87 2.98 4.35 9.34
N ALA A 88 3.96 3.45 9.33
CA ALA A 88 5.30 3.74 9.83
C ALA A 88 5.98 4.83 9.00
N THR A 89 5.85 4.77 7.66
CA THR A 89 6.37 5.82 6.76
C THR A 89 5.80 7.18 7.13
N SER A 90 4.48 7.27 7.33
CA SER A 90 3.81 8.53 7.65
C SER A 90 4.26 9.12 8.99
N VAL A 91 4.49 8.28 10.00
CA VAL A 91 4.97 8.72 11.31
C VAL A 91 6.38 9.31 11.20
N VAL A 92 7.25 8.70 10.41
CA VAL A 92 8.62 9.20 10.20
C VAL A 92 8.63 10.52 9.43
N ASP A 93 7.71 10.71 8.48
CA ASP A 93 7.63 11.94 7.69
C ASP A 93 6.91 13.10 8.39
N VAL A 94 6.18 12.86 9.48
CA VAL A 94 5.35 13.89 10.13
C VAL A 94 6.17 15.10 10.59
N SER A 95 7.41 14.89 11.03
CA SER A 95 8.30 15.96 11.50
C SER A 95 8.95 16.76 10.37
N ARG A 96 9.03 16.19 9.15
CA ARG A 96 9.72 16.79 8.00
C ARG A 96 8.74 17.46 7.04
N SER A 97 7.65 16.77 6.74
CA SER A 97 6.66 17.18 5.76
C SER A 97 5.24 16.74 6.19
N PRO A 98 4.58 17.50 7.08
CA PRO A 98 3.27 17.12 7.63
C PRO A 98 2.20 16.87 6.57
N GLY A 99 2.22 17.62 5.46
CA GLY A 99 1.27 17.45 4.36
C GLY A 99 1.47 16.14 3.61
N ILE A 100 2.71 15.72 3.39
CA ILE A 100 3.01 14.44 2.73
C ILE A 100 2.71 13.28 3.68
N ALA A 101 3.07 13.41 4.96
CA ALA A 101 2.73 12.44 6.00
C ALA A 101 1.21 12.21 6.10
N LEU A 102 0.39 13.26 6.00
CA LEU A 102 -1.06 13.11 5.95
C LEU A 102 -1.52 12.29 4.73
N GLY A 103 -0.92 12.53 3.56
CA GLY A 103 -1.18 11.75 2.35
C GLY A 103 -0.85 10.27 2.53
N GLU A 104 0.33 9.96 3.09
CA GLU A 104 0.75 8.59 3.38
C GLU A 104 -0.17 7.90 4.41
N ALA A 105 -0.60 8.64 5.45
CA ALA A 105 -1.56 8.13 6.44
C ALA A 105 -2.93 7.80 5.82
N ILE A 106 -3.42 8.63 4.88
CA ILE A 106 -4.63 8.34 4.11
C ILE A 106 -4.46 7.06 3.28
N LEU A 107 -3.31 6.88 2.63
CA LEU A 107 -3.02 5.66 1.86
C LEU A 107 -2.93 4.42 2.75
N ALA A 108 -2.37 4.54 3.95
CA ALA A 108 -2.38 3.48 4.96
C ALA A 108 -3.83 3.12 5.35
N GLY A 109 -4.69 4.13 5.55
CA GLY A 109 -6.12 3.97 5.80
C GLY A 109 -6.85 3.25 4.65
N CYS A 110 -6.62 3.68 3.40
CA CYS A 110 -7.16 3.01 2.21
C CYS A 110 -6.75 1.53 2.17
N THR A 111 -5.47 1.24 2.42
CA THR A 111 -4.92 -0.13 2.47
C THR A 111 -5.61 -0.95 3.56
N ALA A 112 -5.83 -0.36 4.74
CA ALA A 112 -6.52 -1.02 5.84
C ALA A 112 -7.97 -1.36 5.48
N LEU A 113 -8.70 -0.41 4.87
CA LEU A 113 -10.07 -0.61 4.41
C LEU A 113 -10.16 -1.70 3.32
N THR A 114 -9.24 -1.69 2.35
CA THR A 114 -9.15 -2.74 1.33
C THR A 114 -8.89 -4.11 1.96
N THR A 115 -8.06 -4.17 2.99
CA THR A 115 -7.77 -5.41 3.73
C THR A 115 -9.01 -5.95 4.44
N ILE A 116 -9.75 -5.08 5.14
CA ILE A 116 -11.02 -5.44 5.80
C ILE A 116 -12.05 -5.91 4.76
N ALA A 117 -12.20 -5.19 3.66
CA ALA A 117 -13.10 -5.55 2.57
C ALA A 117 -12.73 -6.90 1.94
N ALA A 118 -11.45 -7.17 1.70
CA ALA A 118 -10.96 -8.44 1.20
C ALA A 118 -11.23 -9.59 2.19
N ILE A 119 -11.08 -9.37 3.50
CA ILE A 119 -11.46 -10.35 4.54
C ILE A 119 -12.95 -10.66 4.49
N ALA A 120 -13.81 -9.63 4.43
CA ALA A 120 -15.26 -9.78 4.35
C ALA A 120 -15.68 -10.52 3.06
N GLY A 121 -15.07 -10.17 1.93
CA GLY A 121 -15.29 -10.83 0.63
C GLY A 121 -14.97 -12.32 0.65
N ARG A 122 -13.88 -12.73 1.33
CA ARG A 122 -13.54 -14.15 1.53
C ARG A 122 -14.54 -14.90 2.39
N ARG A 123 -15.13 -14.29 3.42
CA ARG A 123 -16.13 -14.96 4.25
C ARG A 123 -17.42 -15.23 3.48
N ARG A 124 -17.81 -14.30 2.60
CA ARG A 124 -19.01 -14.46 1.78
C ARG A 124 -18.87 -15.63 0.79
N SER A 125 -17.71 -15.82 0.17
CA SER A 125 -17.49 -16.96 -0.74
C SER A 125 -17.53 -18.32 -0.04
N VAL A 126 -17.04 -18.40 1.20
CA VAL A 126 -17.11 -19.63 2.01
C VAL A 126 -18.55 -20.01 2.36
N VAL A 127 -19.41 -19.02 2.66
CA VAL A 127 -20.82 -19.26 3.00
C VAL A 127 -21.68 -19.57 1.78
N SER A 128 -21.39 -18.99 0.62
CA SER A 128 -22.24 -19.13 -0.57
C SER A 128 -21.98 -20.39 -1.41
N GLY A 129 -20.91 -21.16 -1.17
CA GLY A 129 -20.71 -22.48 -1.81
C GLY A 129 -20.62 -22.50 -3.34
N PHE A 130 -20.39 -21.35 -3.99
CA PHE A 130 -20.16 -21.21 -5.43
C PHE A 130 -18.71 -20.83 -5.72
#